data_AF-A0AAJ1MKU9-F1
#
_entry.id   AF-A0AAJ1MKU9-F1
#
_cell.length_a   1.000
_cell.length_b   1.000
_cell.length_c   1.000
_cell.angle_alpha   90.00
_cell.angle_beta   90.00
_cell.angle_gamma   90.00
#
_symmetry.space_group_name_H-M   'P 1'
#
loop_
_entity.id
_entity.type
_entity.pdbx_description
1 polymer ?
#
loop_
_entity_poly.entity_id
_entity_poly.type
_entity_poly.pdbx_seq_one_letter_code
_entity_poly.pdbx_strand_id
1 'polypeptide(L)' 'MEDKVIFINGFTQDETVEIMRAVKAVIADPGSTAFAMGTPTNRNWVIKDLINEVRAEHEYMKKHAKPKPD' A
#
# COMPACT_ATOMS: atom_id res chain seq x y z
N MET A 1 9.32 12.69 8.32
CA MET A 1 8.76 12.44 6.99
C MET A 1 7.39 11.81 7.20
N GLU A 2 6.36 12.33 6.56
CA GLU A 2 4.99 11.80 6.68
C GLU A 2 4.92 10.37 6.14
N ASP A 3 4.14 9.52 6.81
CA ASP A 3 3.91 8.12 6.45
C ASP A 3 3.22 8.02 5.09
N LYS A 4 3.99 7.67 4.06
CA LYS A 4 3.47 7.57 2.68
C LYS A 4 2.56 6.36 2.53
N VAL A 5 1.27 6.63 2.38
CA VAL A 5 0.22 5.64 2.13
C VAL A 5 -0.58 6.05 0.91
N ILE A 6 -0.84 5.10 0.01
CA ILE A 6 -1.78 5.24 -1.10
C ILE A 6 -2.97 4.33 -0.84
N PHE A 7 -4.15 4.93 -0.73
CA PHE A 7 -5.41 4.22 -0.53
C PHE A 7 -6.21 4.19 -1.84
N ILE A 8 -6.52 2.98 -2.32
CA ILE A 8 -7.25 2.74 -3.57
C ILE A 8 -8.60 2.11 -3.21
N ASN A 9 -9.72 2.75 -3.51
CA ASN A 9 -11.05 2.24 -3.14
C ASN A 9 -12.03 2.27 -4.31
N GLY A 10 -12.80 1.19 -4.46
CA GLY A 10 -13.87 1.07 -5.45
C GLY A 10 -13.43 0.61 -6.84
N PHE A 11 -12.15 0.27 -7.01
CA PHE A 11 -11.61 -0.27 -8.25
C PHE A 11 -11.64 -1.80 -8.25
N THR A 12 -11.71 -2.39 -9.44
CA THR A 12 -11.49 -3.82 -9.64
C THR A 12 -10.03 -4.21 -9.33
N GLN A 13 -9.77 -5.50 -9.22
CA GLN A 13 -8.42 -6.01 -8.99
C GLN A 13 -7.47 -5.62 -10.14
N ASP A 14 -7.92 -5.77 -11.39
CA ASP A 14 -7.12 -5.46 -12.56
C ASP A 14 -6.80 -3.96 -12.64
N GLU A 15 -7.79 -3.10 -12.42
CA GLU A 15 -7.58 -1.65 -12.34
C GLU A 15 -6.62 -1.27 -11.21
N THR A 16 -6.74 -1.90 -10.04
CA THR A 16 -5.85 -1.66 -8.91
C THR A 16 -4.41 -1.97 -9.27
N VAL A 17 -4.16 -3.09 -9.94
CA VAL A 17 -2.81 -3.49 -10.37
C VAL A 17 -2.23 -2.45 -11.33
N GLU A 18 -3.01 -1.99 -12.30
CA GLU A 18 -2.57 -0.95 -13.24
C GLU A 18 -2.31 0.40 -12.56
N ILE A 19 -3.17 0.81 -11.63
CA ILE A 19 -2.96 2.02 -10.82
C ILE A 19 -1.66 1.90 -10.03
N MET A 20 -1.44 0.77 -9.35
CA MET A 20 -0.21 0.54 -8.60
C MET A 20 1.02 0.62 -9.50
N ARG A 21 0.97 0.06 -10.71
CA ARG A 21 2.07 0.14 -11.68
C ARG A 21 2.35 1.59 -12.09
N ALA A 22 1.32 2.34 -12.47
CA ALA A 22 1.44 3.73 -12.89
C ALA A 22 2.04 4.61 -11.77
N VAL A 23 1.59 4.42 -10.54
CA VAL A 23 2.11 5.19 -9.41
C VAL A 23 3.55 4.79 -9.06
N LYS A 24 3.87 3.50 -9.04
CA LYS A 24 5.25 3.03 -8.80
C LYS A 24 6.24 3.53 -9.86
N ALA A 25 5.79 3.81 -11.08
CA ALA A 25 6.64 4.35 -12.14
C ALA A 25 7.10 5.80 -11.91
N VAL A 26 6.40 6.58 -11.07
CA VAL A 26 6.69 8.01 -10.84
C VAL A 26 7.25 8.31 -9.45
N ILE A 27 7.15 7.38 -8.50
CA ILE A 27 7.68 7.56 -7.15
C ILE A 27 9.17 7.19 -7.13
N ALA A 28 10.00 8.07 -6.58
CA ALA A 28 11.46 7.88 -6.50
C ALA A 28 11.89 6.63 -5.72
N ASP A 29 11.16 6.30 -4.64
CA ASP A 29 11.33 5.05 -3.89
C ASP A 29 9.96 4.40 -3.66
N PRO A 30 9.53 3.51 -4.57
CA PRO A 30 8.28 2.80 -4.43
C PRO A 30 8.28 1.84 -3.23
N GLY A 31 9.45 1.38 -2.79
CA GLY A 31 9.60 0.47 -1.66
C GLY A 31 9.24 1.13 -0.33
N SER A 32 9.45 2.44 -0.17
CA SER A 32 9.03 3.15 1.05
C SER A 32 7.54 3.44 1.14
N THR A 33 6.78 3.31 0.05
CA THR A 33 5.34 3.66 0.00
C THR A 33 4.47 2.44 0.25
N ALA A 34 3.56 2.53 1.23
CA ALA A 34 2.60 1.49 1.51
C ALA A 34 1.33 1.68 0.64
N PHE A 35 0.76 0.58 0.16
CA PHE A 35 -0.46 0.59 -0.64
C PHE A 35 -1.54 -0.18 0.11
N ALA A 36 -2.75 0.37 0.14
CA ALA A 36 -3.91 -0.26 0.75
C ALA A 36 -5.11 -0.18 -0.17
N MET A 37 -5.92 -1.24 -0.16
CA MET A 37 -7.22 -1.25 -0.83
C MET A 37 -8.35 -0.98 0.16
N GLY A 38 -9.38 -0.27 -0.30
CA GLY A 38 -10.63 -0.13 0.42
C GLY A 38 -11.34 -1.48 0.53
N THR A 39 -11.63 -1.89 1.77
CA THR A 39 -12.42 -3.07 2.09
C THR A 39 -13.66 -2.65 2.87
N PRO A 40 -14.71 -3.49 2.95
CA PRO A 40 -15.84 -3.22 3.83
C PRO A 40 -15.42 -2.95 5.29
N THR A 41 -14.32 -3.58 5.73
CA THR A 41 -13.80 -3.46 7.09
C THR A 41 -13.14 -2.10 7.34
N ASN A 42 -12.26 -1.66 6.45
CA ASN A 42 -11.45 -0.46 6.69
C ASN A 42 -12.12 0.86 6.26
N ARG A 43 -13.27 0.79 5.57
CA ARG A 43 -13.99 1.98 5.07
C ARG A 43 -14.50 2.90 6.18
N ASN A 44 -14.76 2.37 7.37
CA ASN A 44 -15.24 3.13 8.53
C ASN A 44 -14.12 3.52 9.50
N TRP A 45 -12.86 3.22 9.16
CA TRP A 45 -11.75 3.53 10.04
C TRP A 45 -11.44 5.03 10.01
N VAL A 46 -10.96 5.54 11.14
CA VAL A 46 -10.35 6.86 11.17
C VAL A 46 -9.08 6.79 10.32
N ILE A 47 -8.83 7.81 9.49
CA ILE A 47 -7.68 7.86 8.58
C ILE A 47 -6.36 7.57 9.31
N LYS A 48 -6.21 8.07 10.54
CA LYS A 48 -5.05 7.81 11.39
C LYS A 48 -4.82 6.31 11.64
N ASP A 49 -5.87 5.56 11.93
CA ASP A 49 -5.78 4.13 12.25
C ASP A 49 -5.49 3.33 10.99
N LEU A 50 -6.08 3.71 9.85
CA LEU A 50 -5.76 3.15 8.54
C LEU A 50 -4.27 3.33 8.21
N ILE A 51 -3.73 4.53 8.39
CA ILE A 51 -2.31 4.79 8.12
C ILE A 51 -1.43 3.92 9.01
N ASN A 52 -1.71 3.86 10.31
CA ASN A 52 -0.90 3.08 11.26
C ASN A 52 -0.84 1.59 10.91
N GLU A 53 -2.00 0.98 10.65
CA GLU A 53 -2.10 -0.44 10.34
C GLU A 53 -1.38 -0.76 9.03
N VAL A 54 -1.68 -0.01 7.97
CA VAL A 54 -1.11 -0.23 6.64
C VAL A 54 0.42 -0.09 6.65
N ARG A 55 0.95 0.82 7.46
CA ARG A 55 2.40 0.95 7.64
C ARG A 55 2.98 -0.22 8.41
N ALA A 56 2.32 -0.67 9.48
CA ALA A 56 2.77 -1.83 10.25
C ALA A 56 2.85 -3.09 9.39
N GLU A 57 1.81 -3.34 8.58
CA GLU A 57 1.78 -4.44 7.62
C GLU A 57 2.89 -4.32 6.56
N HIS A 58 3.09 -3.12 6.00
CA HIS A 58 4.13 -2.88 4.99
C HIS A 58 5.53 -3.11 5.53
N GLU A 59 5.83 -2.63 6.73
CA GLU A 59 7.13 -2.86 7.38
C GLU A 59 7.32 -4.33 7.78
N TYR A 60 6.25 -5.02 8.18
CA TYR A 60 6.28 -6.46 8.38
C TYR A 60 6.61 -7.20 7.07
N MET A 61 5.94 -6.87 5.97
CA MET A 61 6.18 -7.48 4.65
C MET A 61 7.60 -7.25 4.17
N LYS A 62 8.16 -6.05 4.35
CA LYS A 62 9.57 -5.76 4.01
C LYS A 62 10.55 -6.65 4.76
N LYS A 63 10.35 -6.82 6.08
CA LYS A 63 11.24 -7.63 6.93
C LYS A 63 11.18 -9.12 6.59
N HIS A 64 10.07 -9.59 6.03
CA HIS A 64 9.82 -11.01 5.74
C HIS A 64 9.78 -11.32 4.23
N ALA A 65 10.09 -10.35 3.37
CA ALA A 65 10.18 -10.57 1.95
C ALA A 65 11.31 -11.57 1.67
N LYS A 66 10.98 -12.74 1.11
CA LYS A 66 12.00 -13.69 0.65
C LYS A 66 12.84 -13.01 -0.44
N PRO A 67 14.18 -13.13 -0.41
CA PRO A 67 15.00 -12.69 -1.53
C PRO A 67 14.50 -13.41 -2.79
N LYS A 68 14.39 -12.67 -3.90
CA LYS A 68 14.09 -13.27 -5.20
C LYS A 68 15.17 -14.33 -5.47
N PRO A 69 14.81 -15.56 -5.89
CA PRO A 69 15.80 -16.45 -6.46
C PRO A 69 16.40 -15.74 -7.69
N ASP A 70 17.74 -15.72 -7.77
CA ASP A 70 18.49 -15.17 -8.90
C ASP A 70 18.10 -15.84 -10.24
#